data_AF-A0A9Q8Y8H5-F1
#
_entry.id   AF-A0A9Q8Y8H5-F1
#
_cell.length_a   1.000
_cell.length_b   1.000
_cell.length_c   1.000
_cell.angle_alpha   90.00
_cell.angle_beta   90.00
_cell.angle_gamma   90.00
#
_symmetry.space_group_name_H-M   'P 1'
#
loop_
_entity.id
_entity.type
_entity.pdbx_description
1 polymer ?
#
loop_
_entity_poly.entity_id
_entity_poly.type
_entity_poly.pdbx_seq_one_letter_code
_entity_poly.pdbx_strand_id
1 'polypeptide(L)'
;MKKCEFSEKREQIVAEAIRPVATELRLIDAADFIALLRFESYASLADLVESAAELYFLPGTVNFGLGGNYNLDWDSEPEIVLDLELKPRGVTIYVRLSLGNETAGIEISHINFQNPSSDPDENTAFLARSLAEAKFIKSYELPLAS
;
A
#
# COMPACT_ATOMS: atom_id res chain seq x y z
N MET A 1 -19.14 -9.82 7.56
CA MET A 1 -19.75 -8.46 7.51
C MET A 1 -20.04 -8.15 6.05
N LYS A 2 -21.23 -7.63 5.69
CA LYS A 2 -21.46 -7.14 4.33
C LYS A 2 -20.53 -5.95 4.10
N LYS A 3 -19.66 -6.01 3.09
CA LYS A 3 -18.89 -4.84 2.66
C LYS A 3 -19.89 -3.78 2.17
N CYS A 4 -19.81 -2.57 2.71
CA CYS A 4 -20.58 -1.44 2.20
C CYS A 4 -20.02 -1.02 0.85
N GLU A 5 -20.85 -0.53 -0.07
CA GLU A 5 -20.46 -0.11 -1.43
C GLU A 5 -19.28 0.89 -1.43
N PHE A 6 -19.28 1.85 -0.49
CA PHE A 6 -18.16 2.80 -0.33
C PHE A 6 -16.85 2.12 0.07
N SER A 7 -16.92 0.99 0.78
CA SER A 7 -15.73 0.23 1.20
C SER A 7 -15.04 -0.39 -0.02
N GLU A 8 -15.81 -1.01 -0.92
CA GLU A 8 -15.27 -1.65 -2.12
C GLU A 8 -14.68 -0.62 -3.08
N LYS A 9 -15.38 0.50 -3.30
CA LYS A 9 -14.88 1.61 -4.12
C LYS A 9 -13.57 2.19 -3.58
N ARG A 10 -13.46 2.36 -2.25
CA ARG A 10 -12.24 2.86 -1.60
C ARG A 10 -11.10 1.83 -1.64
N GLU A 11 -11.40 0.56 -1.45
CA GLU A 11 -10.41 -0.53 -1.64
C GLU A 11 -9.86 -0.53 -3.06
N GLN A 12 -10.71 -0.39 -4.07
CA GLN A 12 -10.29 -0.32 -5.47
C GLN A 12 -9.40 0.90 -5.74
N ILE A 13 -9.75 2.07 -5.21
CA ILE A 13 -8.94 3.29 -5.31
C ILE A 13 -7.55 3.08 -4.70
N VAL A 14 -7.49 2.51 -3.50
CA VAL A 14 -6.21 2.28 -2.80
C VAL A 14 -5.40 1.21 -3.53
N ALA A 15 -6.02 0.10 -3.93
CA ALA A 15 -5.36 -0.98 -4.66
C ALA A 15 -4.70 -0.48 -5.95
N GLU A 16 -5.41 0.33 -6.75
CA GLU A 16 -4.83 0.91 -7.97
C GLU A 16 -3.71 1.91 -7.66
N ALA A 17 -3.81 2.65 -6.57
CA ALA A 17 -2.77 3.59 -6.17
C ALA A 17 -1.45 2.88 -5.82
N ILE A 18 -1.50 1.79 -5.04
CA ILE A 18 -0.31 1.09 -4.52
C ILE A 18 0.10 -0.16 -5.30
N ARG A 19 -0.64 -0.54 -6.35
CA ARG A 19 -0.27 -1.60 -7.28
C ARG A 19 1.22 -1.57 -7.71
N PRO A 20 1.83 -0.43 -8.09
CA PRO A 20 3.26 -0.42 -8.43
C PRO A 20 4.15 -0.78 -7.25
N VAL A 21 3.85 -0.29 -6.04
CA VAL A 21 4.59 -0.65 -4.81
C VAL A 21 4.48 -2.14 -4.52
N ALA A 22 3.27 -2.71 -4.62
CA ALA A 22 3.07 -4.15 -4.46
C ALA A 22 3.81 -4.99 -5.51
N THR A 23 3.99 -4.45 -6.72
CA THR A 23 4.76 -5.10 -7.79
C THR A 23 6.25 -5.11 -7.46
N GLU A 24 6.80 -3.99 -7.00
CA GLU A 24 8.21 -3.91 -6.58
C GLU A 24 8.49 -4.79 -5.36
N LEU A 25 7.61 -4.79 -4.35
CA LEU A 25 7.75 -5.66 -3.19
C LEU A 25 7.76 -7.14 -3.57
N ARG A 26 7.00 -7.56 -4.59
CA ARG A 26 7.00 -8.94 -5.09
C ARG A 26 8.28 -9.36 -5.82
N LEU A 27 9.23 -8.45 -6.05
CA LEU A 27 10.56 -8.81 -6.55
C LEU A 27 11.45 -9.42 -5.46
N ILE A 28 11.06 -9.27 -4.19
CA ILE A 28 11.74 -9.88 -3.04
C ILE A 28 11.23 -11.31 -2.87
N ASP A 29 12.13 -12.24 -2.56
CA ASP A 29 11.76 -13.64 -2.35
C ASP A 29 10.83 -13.79 -1.14
N ALA A 30 9.83 -14.67 -1.25
CA ALA A 30 8.91 -14.93 -0.16
C ALA A 30 9.63 -15.46 1.09
N ALA A 31 10.69 -16.27 0.93
CA ALA A 31 11.50 -16.77 2.03
C ALA A 31 12.18 -15.64 2.81
N ASP A 32 12.61 -14.58 2.13
CA ASP A 32 13.22 -13.41 2.78
C ASP A 32 12.19 -12.62 3.59
N PHE A 33 11.00 -12.37 3.04
CA PHE A 33 9.91 -11.77 3.82
C PHE A 33 9.53 -12.62 5.04
N ILE A 34 9.44 -13.95 4.87
CA ILE A 34 9.12 -14.86 5.97
C ILE A 34 10.20 -14.80 7.06
N ALA A 35 11.48 -14.76 6.68
CA ALA A 35 12.57 -14.62 7.64
C ALA A 35 12.45 -13.29 8.40
N LEU A 36 12.27 -12.18 7.69
CA LEU A 36 12.13 -10.85 8.31
C LEU A 36 10.94 -10.77 9.26
N LEU A 37 9.80 -11.36 8.89
CA LEU A 37 8.60 -11.43 9.73
C LEU A 37 8.81 -12.36 10.95
N ARG A 38 9.38 -13.56 10.75
CA ARG A 38 9.64 -14.52 11.84
C ARG A 38 10.62 -14.01 12.88
N PHE A 39 11.62 -13.24 12.46
CA PHE A 39 12.62 -12.65 13.35
C PHE A 39 12.27 -11.22 13.76
N GLU A 40 11.04 -10.76 13.49
CA GLU A 40 10.53 -9.44 13.88
C GLU A 40 11.46 -8.29 13.47
N SER A 41 12.11 -8.43 12.30
CA SER A 41 13.05 -7.45 11.75
C SER A 41 12.29 -6.28 11.10
N TYR A 42 11.44 -5.61 11.89
CA TYR A 42 10.51 -4.59 11.42
C TYR A 42 11.20 -3.34 10.87
N ALA A 43 12.39 -2.99 11.36
CA ALA A 43 13.18 -1.90 10.77
C ALA A 43 13.56 -2.21 9.31
N SER A 44 14.01 -3.43 9.04
CA SER A 44 14.34 -3.85 7.67
C SER A 44 13.09 -3.93 6.78
N LEU A 45 11.95 -4.38 7.30
CA LEU A 45 10.67 -4.34 6.56
C LEU A 45 10.24 -2.91 6.25
N ALA A 46 10.41 -1.99 7.21
CA ALA A 46 10.13 -0.57 6.99
C ALA A 46 11.01 0.02 5.88
N ASP A 47 12.32 -0.25 5.92
CA ASP A 47 13.27 0.21 4.90
C ASP A 47 12.91 -0.33 3.50
N LEU A 48 12.49 -1.60 3.40
CA LEU A 48 12.07 -2.21 2.14
C LEU A 48 10.78 -1.57 1.59
N VAL A 49 9.78 -1.36 2.45
CA VAL A 49 8.52 -0.72 2.06
C VAL A 49 8.76 0.73 1.64
N GLU A 50 9.58 1.48 2.38
CA GLU A 50 9.94 2.86 2.05
C GLU A 50 10.65 2.92 0.70
N SER A 51 11.68 2.09 0.50
CA SER A 51 12.44 2.03 -0.76
C SER A 51 11.56 1.71 -1.97
N ALA A 52 10.62 0.76 -1.83
CA ALA A 52 9.66 0.44 -2.89
C ALA A 52 8.66 1.57 -3.15
N ALA A 53 8.27 2.31 -2.11
CA ALA A 53 7.31 3.41 -2.20
C ALA A 53 7.90 4.69 -2.81
N GLU A 54 9.15 5.02 -2.51
CA GLU A 54 9.83 6.25 -2.97
C GLU A 54 9.92 6.36 -4.50
N LEU A 55 9.84 5.24 -5.22
CA LEU A 55 9.79 5.23 -6.68
C LEU A 55 8.50 5.87 -7.25
N TYR A 56 7.43 5.90 -6.47
CA TYR A 56 6.09 6.26 -6.94
C TYR A 56 5.36 7.29 -6.10
N PHE A 57 5.81 7.55 -4.88
CA PHE A 57 5.17 8.46 -3.94
C PHE A 57 6.17 9.40 -3.28
N LEU A 58 5.67 10.54 -2.78
CA LEU A 58 6.45 11.43 -1.91
C LEU A 58 6.87 10.67 -0.64
N PRO A 59 8.06 10.96 -0.08
CA PRO A 59 8.56 10.30 1.13
C PRO A 59 7.55 10.32 2.28
N GLY A 60 7.43 9.20 3.00
CA GLY A 60 6.48 9.03 4.10
C GLY A 60 5.01 8.88 3.70
N THR A 61 4.67 8.84 2.41
CA THR A 61 3.29 8.61 1.96
C THR A 61 2.85 7.17 2.16
N VAL A 62 3.73 6.19 1.97
CA VAL A 62 3.45 4.77 2.20
C VAL A 62 4.50 4.26 3.16
N ASN A 63 4.08 3.71 4.29
CA ASN A 63 4.97 3.25 5.34
C ASN A 63 4.60 1.83 5.76
N PHE A 64 5.56 1.09 6.29
CA PHE A 64 5.26 -0.13 7.02
C PHE A 64 4.48 0.21 8.29
N GLY A 65 3.44 -0.57 8.56
CA GLY A 65 2.49 -0.36 9.65
C GLY A 65 2.88 -1.11 10.92
N LEU A 66 1.88 -1.69 11.58
CA LEU A 66 2.03 -2.33 12.89
C LEU A 66 2.79 -3.67 12.85
N GLY A 67 2.92 -4.29 11.68
CA GLY A 67 3.54 -5.59 11.53
C GLY A 67 3.12 -6.27 10.24
N GLY A 68 3.13 -7.60 10.26
CA GLY A 68 2.71 -8.43 9.16
C GLY A 68 2.54 -9.87 9.60
N ASN A 69 2.19 -10.72 8.67
CA ASN A 69 2.09 -12.16 8.87
C ASN A 69 2.48 -12.88 7.57
N TYR A 70 2.56 -14.19 7.61
CA TYR A 70 2.72 -15.00 6.41
C TYR A 70 1.89 -16.28 6.54
N ASN A 71 1.44 -16.80 5.41
CA ASN A 71 0.91 -18.15 5.30
C ASN A 71 1.94 -19.02 4.59
N LEU A 72 2.32 -20.13 5.22
CA LEU A 72 3.28 -21.09 4.67
C LEU A 72 2.89 -22.49 5.15
N ASP A 73 2.49 -23.33 4.21
CA ASP A 73 2.20 -24.75 4.39
C ASP A 73 2.98 -25.57 3.37
N TRP A 74 3.06 -26.89 3.57
CA TRP A 74 3.70 -27.83 2.65
C TRP A 74 2.96 -27.95 1.32
N ASP A 75 1.63 -27.76 1.33
CA ASP A 75 0.74 -28.01 0.20
C ASP A 75 0.21 -26.72 -0.47
N SER A 76 0.70 -25.55 -0.08
CA SER A 76 0.26 -24.26 -0.62
C SER A 76 1.40 -23.35 -1.03
N GLU A 77 1.11 -22.45 -1.96
CA GLU A 77 2.03 -21.34 -2.25
C GLU A 77 2.12 -20.40 -1.04
N PRO A 78 3.29 -19.80 -0.79
CA PRO A 78 3.44 -18.83 0.30
C PRO A 78 2.65 -17.56 0.01
N GLU A 79 2.11 -16.96 1.06
CA GLU A 79 1.48 -15.64 1.01
C GLU A 79 2.08 -14.76 2.09
N ILE A 80 2.50 -13.55 1.72
CA ILE A 80 3.03 -12.55 2.65
C ILE A 80 1.95 -11.50 2.90
N VAL A 81 1.76 -11.14 4.15
CA VAL A 81 0.80 -10.13 4.57
C VAL A 81 1.56 -9.02 5.28
N LEU A 82 1.51 -7.81 4.76
CA LEU A 82 2.14 -6.63 5.35
C LEU A 82 1.06 -5.62 5.74
N ASP A 83 1.09 -5.14 6.98
CA ASP A 83 0.28 -3.98 7.35
C ASP A 83 1.02 -2.74 6.85
N LEU A 84 0.30 -1.86 6.14
CA LEU A 84 0.81 -0.60 5.64
C LEU A 84 -0.01 0.56 6.19
N GLU A 85 0.65 1.70 6.36
CA GLU A 85 0.03 2.97 6.69
C GLU A 85 0.29 3.98 5.57
N LEU A 86 -0.77 4.33 4.85
CA LEU A 86 -0.73 5.36 3.81
C LEU A 86 -1.15 6.70 4.42
N LYS A 87 -0.33 7.73 4.21
CA LYS A 87 -0.50 9.10 4.73
C LYS A 87 -0.45 10.16 3.62
N PRO A 88 -1.29 10.09 2.58
CA PRO A 88 -1.48 11.23 1.72
C PRO A 88 -2.08 12.40 2.52
N ARG A 89 -2.01 13.62 1.97
CA ARG A 89 -2.45 14.82 2.70
C ARG A 89 -3.92 14.72 3.15
N GLY A 90 -4.14 14.89 4.46
CA GLY A 90 -5.47 15.01 5.05
C GLY A 90 -6.22 13.70 5.30
N VAL A 91 -5.63 12.54 4.99
CA VAL A 91 -6.23 11.23 5.27
C VAL A 91 -5.16 10.20 5.64
N THR A 92 -5.48 9.34 6.60
CA THR A 92 -4.66 8.18 6.97
C THR A 92 -5.42 6.91 6.68
N ILE A 93 -4.77 5.95 6.02
CA ILE A 93 -5.39 4.71 5.56
C ILE A 93 -4.53 3.57 6.09
N TYR A 94 -5.13 2.70 6.90
CA TYR A 94 -4.51 1.47 7.36
C TYR A 94 -4.98 0.34 6.46
N VAL A 95 -4.03 -0.31 5.80
CA VAL A 95 -4.32 -1.40 4.87
C VAL A 95 -3.49 -2.61 5.19
N ARG A 96 -4.05 -3.76 4.83
CA ARG A 96 -3.33 -5.02 4.77
C ARG A 96 -3.07 -5.35 3.30
N LEU A 97 -1.79 -5.42 2.94
CA LEU A 97 -1.31 -5.85 1.65
C LEU A 97 -0.98 -7.34 1.69
N SER A 98 -1.72 -8.13 0.92
CA SER A 98 -1.44 -9.55 0.74
C SER A 98 -0.71 -9.75 -0.59
N LEU A 99 0.44 -10.40 -0.56
CA LEU A 99 1.30 -10.70 -1.70
C LEU A 99 1.35 -12.22 -1.88
N GLY A 100 0.71 -12.71 -2.93
CA GLY A 100 0.77 -14.11 -3.35
C GLY A 100 1.64 -14.29 -4.59
N ASN A 101 1.67 -15.53 -5.11
CA ASN A 101 2.50 -15.90 -6.27
C ASN A 101 2.21 -15.04 -7.50
N GLU A 102 0.95 -14.87 -7.89
CA GLU A 102 0.55 -14.09 -9.07
C GLU A 102 -0.24 -12.82 -8.74
N THR A 103 -0.87 -12.78 -7.57
CA THR A 103 -1.84 -11.75 -7.19
C THR A 103 -1.37 -10.93 -5.99
N ALA A 104 -1.82 -9.67 -5.95
CA ALA A 104 -1.76 -8.87 -4.73
C ALA A 104 -3.17 -8.42 -4.35
N GLY A 105 -3.49 -8.49 -3.06
CA GLY A 105 -4.78 -8.11 -2.48
C GLY A 105 -4.63 -6.95 -1.51
N ILE A 106 -5.66 -6.11 -1.43
CA ILE A 106 -5.77 -5.05 -0.43
C ILE A 106 -7.06 -5.22 0.36
N GLU A 107 -6.90 -5.15 1.67
CA GLU A 107 -7.99 -4.99 2.61
C GLU A 107 -7.78 -3.69 3.38
N ILE A 108 -8.80 -2.81 3.38
CA ILE A 108 -8.76 -1.60 4.19
C ILE A 108 -9.24 -1.93 5.59
N SER A 109 -8.33 -1.86 6.56
CA SER A 109 -8.64 -2.04 7.98
C SER A 109 -9.35 -0.83 8.55
N HIS A 110 -8.87 0.39 8.22
CA HIS A 110 -9.44 1.63 8.72
C HIS A 110 -9.04 2.83 7.85
N ILE A 111 -9.92 3.83 7.75
CA ILE A 111 -9.64 5.13 7.13
C ILE A 111 -10.03 6.23 8.10
N ASN A 112 -9.10 7.16 8.31
CA ASN A 112 -9.31 8.35 9.12
C ASN A 112 -9.11 9.60 8.27
N PHE A 113 -10.19 10.35 8.04
CA PHE A 113 -10.15 11.66 7.40
C PHE A 113 -9.98 12.75 8.46
N GLN A 114 -9.06 13.69 8.25
CA GLN A 114 -8.86 14.78 9.22
C GLN A 114 -10.09 15.70 9.31
N ASN A 115 -10.72 15.99 8.17
CA ASN A 115 -11.94 16.80 8.08
C ASN A 115 -12.98 16.04 7.25
N PRO A 116 -13.71 15.07 7.84
CA PRO A 116 -14.68 14.27 7.11
C PRO A 116 -15.88 15.11 6.69
N SER A 117 -16.33 14.95 5.44
CA SER A 117 -17.63 15.43 5.00
C SER A 117 -18.75 14.53 5.54
N SER A 118 -19.95 15.11 5.68
CA SER A 118 -21.18 14.35 5.93
C SER A 118 -21.59 13.48 4.72
N ASP A 119 -21.10 13.82 3.52
CA ASP A 119 -21.32 13.04 2.29
C ASP A 119 -20.20 11.98 2.11
N PRO A 120 -20.51 10.67 2.15
CA PRO A 120 -19.54 9.61 1.91
C PRO A 120 -18.88 9.64 0.52
N ASP A 121 -19.55 10.15 -0.51
CA ASP A 121 -19.00 10.26 -1.86
C ASP A 121 -17.95 11.37 -1.95
N GLU A 122 -18.17 12.51 -1.27
CA GLU A 122 -17.16 13.57 -1.17
C GLU A 122 -15.88 13.05 -0.48
N ASN A 123 -16.02 12.26 0.59
CA ASN A 123 -14.89 11.63 1.25
C ASN A 123 -14.15 10.64 0.32
N THR A 124 -14.89 9.92 -0.52
CA THR A 124 -14.30 8.96 -1.48
C THR A 124 -13.58 9.69 -2.62
N ALA A 125 -14.14 10.78 -3.13
CA ALA A 125 -13.48 11.64 -4.11
C ALA A 125 -12.24 12.32 -3.51
N PHE A 126 -12.31 12.76 -2.25
CA PHE A 126 -11.16 13.30 -1.52
C PHE A 126 -10.03 12.28 -1.42
N LEU A 127 -10.33 11.04 -0.98
CA LEU A 127 -9.36 9.95 -0.90
C LEU A 127 -8.60 9.76 -2.23
N ALA A 128 -9.34 9.64 -3.34
CA ALA A 128 -8.75 9.44 -4.66
C ALA A 128 -7.82 10.59 -5.05
N ARG A 129 -8.27 11.84 -4.84
CA ARG A 129 -7.46 13.03 -5.13
C ARG A 129 -6.20 13.09 -4.26
N SER A 130 -6.32 12.86 -2.95
CA SER A 130 -5.18 12.92 -2.03
C SER A 130 -4.10 11.90 -2.38
N LEU A 131 -4.50 10.67 -2.75
CA LEU A 131 -3.56 9.65 -3.21
C LEU A 131 -2.90 10.03 -4.54
N ALA A 132 -3.65 10.61 -5.48
CA ALA A 132 -3.09 11.06 -6.76
C ALA A 132 -2.09 12.21 -6.58
N GLU A 133 -2.38 13.18 -5.72
CA GLU A 133 -1.48 14.30 -5.39
C GLU A 133 -0.20 13.85 -4.67
N ALA A 134 -0.26 12.74 -3.93
CA ALA A 134 0.89 12.18 -3.23
C ALA A 134 1.81 11.36 -4.15
N LYS A 135 1.41 11.06 -5.39
CA LYS A 135 2.25 10.35 -6.35
C LYS A 135 3.43 11.22 -6.80
N PHE A 136 4.59 10.61 -6.88
CA PHE A 136 5.79 11.22 -7.44
C PHE A 136 5.69 11.21 -8.98
N ILE A 137 5.60 12.39 -9.60
CA ILE A 137 5.69 12.53 -11.06
C ILE A 137 7.16 12.75 -11.41
N LYS A 138 7.81 11.72 -11.97
CA LYS A 138 9.13 11.88 -12.56
C LYS A 138 8.98 12.64 -13.88
N SER A 139 8.98 13.97 -13.83
CA SER A 139 9.08 14.79 -15.03
C SER A 139 10.47 14.61 -15.61
N TYR A 140 10.64 13.69 -16.54
CA TYR A 140 11.80 13.73 -17.42
C TYR A 140 11.59 14.92 -18.37
N GLU A 141 12.34 16.01 -18.15
CA GLU A 141 12.57 16.97 -19.23
C GLU A 141 13.31 16.20 -20.34
N LEU A 142 12.62 15.98 -21.46
CA LEU A 142 13.29 15.53 -22.68
C LEU A 142 14.36 16.59 -23.02
N PRO A 143 15.61 16.20 -23.32
CA PRO A 143 16.58 17.17 -23.79
C PRO A 143 16.00 17.85 -25.03
N LEU A 144 15.95 19.18 -25.02
CA LEU A 144 15.63 19.97 -26.20
C LEU A 144 16.61 19.54 -27.29
N ALA A 145 16.10 18.84 -28.31
CA ALA A 145 16.87 18.52 -29.50
C ALA A 145 17.40 19.83 -30.08
N SER A 146 18.72 20.00 -30.06
CA SER A 146 19.46 21.09 -30.70
C SER A 146 19.89 20.67 -32.09
#